data_AF-A0A661T8H9-F1
#
_entry.id   AF-A0A661T8H9-F1
#
_cell.length_a   1.000
_cell.length_b   1.000
_cell.length_c   1.000
_cell.angle_alpha   90.00
_cell.angle_beta   90.00
_cell.angle_gamma   90.00
#
_symmetry.space_group_name_H-M   'P 1'
#
loop_
_entity.id
_entity.type
_entity.pdbx_description
1 polymer ?
#
loop_
_entity_poly.entity_id
_entity_poly.type
_entity_poly.pdbx_seq_one_letter_code
_entity_poly.pdbx_strand_id
1 'polypeptide(L)'
;MATITIDGQKIEARGNNVLEVALDAEIYIPHLCRHPQLEASSEVHSMREVYVGGVPHKGEPGMPFEGCGLCLVQIDGREGLHKSCHTPIEDGMVVITDSPEVKKARQERLKALLESHPHACLLCAQSDGCDRINCSSNIPEPERCCDNFGKCELQKVAQFIGTEMGLPPYKPLNFPILEDEPLLVRDYNLCIGCLRCVRVCRDVKGSDALGFVVEDGRVVVGSKAPTLRESGCQFCGFCIEVCPTGALKDTVTGVGERENFLVPCKSSCPAGTDVPRYVRYLKEGRPEEALKVIYEKLPIPETLGRVCFHPCETDCRRSQIDAPVAICALKRAAADMGGGFSPVPQDIRKTGKSVAVIGSGPAGLTAAFYLSLMGHSVTVFESLPEPGGMLRVGIPDYRLPREVLDREIRLIQ
;
A
#
# COMPACT_ATOMS: atom_id res chain seq x y z
N MET A 1 -4.38 35.66 -3.11
CA MET A 1 -3.87 34.54 -2.30
C MET A 1 -3.65 35.08 -0.92
N ALA A 2 -4.13 34.40 0.12
CA ALA A 2 -3.90 34.82 1.50
C ALA A 2 -2.41 34.62 1.85
N THR A 3 -1.83 35.55 2.59
CA THR A 3 -0.49 35.41 3.18
C THR A 3 -0.65 35.16 4.67
N ILE A 4 -0.08 34.06 5.15
CA ILE A 4 -0.05 33.73 6.58
C ILE A 4 1.40 33.72 7.07
N THR A 5 1.58 33.78 8.39
CA THR A 5 2.88 33.62 9.03
C THR A 5 2.83 32.42 9.96
N ILE A 6 3.71 31.44 9.79
CA ILE A 6 3.83 30.29 10.71
C ILE A 6 5.22 30.34 11.34
N ASP A 7 5.29 30.45 12.67
CA ASP A 7 6.56 30.55 13.44
C ASP A 7 7.53 31.60 12.88
N GLY A 8 7.00 32.73 12.42
CA GLY A 8 7.76 33.85 11.84
C GLY A 8 8.04 33.74 10.33
N GLN A 9 7.76 32.60 9.70
CA GLN A 9 7.91 32.41 8.26
C GLN A 9 6.64 32.84 7.51
N LYS A 10 6.77 33.81 6.59
CA LYS A 10 5.66 34.22 5.71
C LYS A 10 5.47 33.21 4.58
N ILE A 11 4.23 32.78 4.38
CA ILE A 11 3.84 31.74 3.42
C ILE A 11 2.68 32.25 2.58
N GLU A 12 2.81 32.12 1.26
CA GLU A 12 1.67 32.28 0.35
C GLU A 12 0.81 31.02 0.41
N ALA A 13 -0.38 31.12 1.01
CA ALA A 13 -1.22 29.98 1.29
C ALA A 13 -1.85 29.41 0.01
N ARG A 14 -1.60 28.11 -0.22
CA ARG A 14 -2.23 27.29 -1.26
C ARG A 14 -2.83 26.02 -0.65
N GLY A 15 -3.78 26.17 0.26
CA GLY A 15 -4.42 25.04 0.95
C GLY A 15 -5.72 25.44 1.63
N ASN A 16 -6.51 24.45 2.05
CA ASN A 16 -7.83 24.69 2.65
C ASN A 16 -7.75 24.98 4.15
N ASN A 17 -6.70 24.48 4.81
CA ASN A 17 -6.51 24.62 6.24
C ASN A 17 -5.05 24.85 6.63
N VAL A 18 -4.83 25.29 7.87
CA VAL A 18 -3.49 25.61 8.40
C VAL A 18 -2.53 24.43 8.31
N LEU A 19 -3.00 23.19 8.54
CA LEU A 19 -2.14 22.01 8.48
C LEU A 19 -1.61 21.75 7.06
N GLU A 20 -2.45 21.85 6.03
CA GLU A 20 -2.03 21.68 4.63
C GLU A 20 -1.00 22.72 4.24
N VAL A 21 -1.26 24.00 4.54
CA VAL A 21 -0.33 25.08 4.21
C VAL A 21 1.00 24.92 4.95
N ALA A 22 0.99 24.47 6.20
CA ALA A 22 2.21 24.19 6.94
C ALA A 22 3.02 23.05 6.27
N LEU A 23 2.37 21.94 5.92
CA LEU A 23 3.04 20.80 5.29
C LEU A 23 3.61 21.14 3.90
N ASP A 24 2.88 21.93 3.10
CA ASP A 24 3.35 22.41 1.80
C ASP A 24 4.55 23.37 1.91
N ALA A 25 4.67 24.06 3.06
CA ALA A 25 5.81 24.91 3.40
C ALA A 25 6.92 24.16 4.17
N GLU A 26 6.86 22.82 4.23
CA GLU A 26 7.80 21.95 4.95
C GLU A 26 7.85 22.19 6.47
N ILE A 27 6.80 22.80 7.04
CA ILE A 27 6.63 23.00 8.48
C ILE A 27 5.81 21.83 9.04
N TYR A 28 6.44 21.00 9.87
CA TYR A 28 5.78 19.83 10.44
C TYR A 28 4.95 20.19 11.68
N ILE A 29 3.64 19.94 11.59
CA ILE A 29 2.71 19.97 12.73
C ILE A 29 2.33 18.51 13.07
N PRO A 30 2.52 18.01 14.31
CA PRO A 30 2.21 16.63 14.68
C PRO A 30 0.76 16.21 14.40
N HIS A 31 0.59 15.06 13.76
CA HIS A 31 -0.74 14.50 13.46
C HIS A 31 -0.67 12.99 13.23
N LEU A 32 -1.77 12.28 13.53
CA LEU A 32 -1.89 10.83 13.31
C LEU A 32 -3.20 10.41 12.63
N CYS A 33 -4.24 11.24 12.62
CA CYS A 33 -5.49 10.92 11.93
C CYS A 33 -5.56 11.52 10.51
N ARG A 34 -4.82 12.60 10.21
CA ARG A 34 -4.70 13.13 8.84
C ARG A 34 -3.80 12.21 8.01
N HIS A 35 -4.15 12.01 6.74
CA HIS A 35 -3.35 11.35 5.72
C HIS A 35 -3.57 12.10 4.41
N PRO A 36 -2.54 12.35 3.56
CA PRO A 36 -2.69 13.18 2.36
C PRO A 36 -3.75 12.68 1.38
N GLN A 37 -3.92 11.36 1.27
CA GLN A 37 -4.87 10.72 0.34
C GLN A 37 -6.26 10.44 0.93
N LEU A 38 -6.61 10.96 2.11
CA LEU A 38 -7.91 10.71 2.76
C LEU A 38 -8.64 12.01 3.10
N GLU A 39 -9.93 12.09 2.80
CA GLU A 39 -10.80 13.24 3.11
C GLU A 39 -10.90 13.55 4.60
N ALA A 40 -11.22 14.78 5.00
CA ALA A 40 -11.19 15.22 6.40
C ALA A 40 -11.92 14.26 7.37
N SER A 41 -11.37 14.11 8.58
CA SER A 41 -11.88 13.11 9.53
C SER A 41 -13.21 13.49 10.19
N SER A 42 -13.66 14.74 10.05
CA SER A 42 -14.90 15.28 10.60
C SER A 42 -16.17 14.70 9.98
N GLU A 43 -16.08 14.06 8.81
CA GLU A 43 -17.25 13.52 8.10
C GLU A 43 -17.59 12.07 8.49
N VAL A 44 -16.87 11.50 9.45
CA VAL A 44 -17.11 10.13 9.93
C VAL A 44 -17.87 10.18 11.25
N HIS A 45 -18.99 9.47 11.29
CA HIS A 45 -19.88 9.40 12.45
C HIS A 45 -19.88 7.98 13.03
N SER A 46 -20.00 7.89 14.35
CA SER A 46 -20.06 6.61 15.05
C SER A 46 -21.27 5.79 14.61
N MET A 47 -21.12 4.49 14.63
CA MET A 47 -22.22 3.55 14.41
C MET A 47 -22.87 3.17 15.75
N ARG A 48 -23.98 2.43 15.66
CA ARG A 48 -24.62 1.85 16.85
C ARG A 48 -23.84 0.66 17.39
N GLU A 49 -23.24 -0.11 16.49
CA GLU A 49 -22.55 -1.35 16.81
C GLU A 49 -21.43 -1.62 15.81
N VAL A 50 -20.31 -2.16 16.29
CA VAL A 50 -19.23 -2.77 15.50
C VAL A 50 -18.83 -4.10 16.12
N TYR A 51 -18.06 -4.92 15.40
CA TYR A 51 -17.60 -6.21 15.91
C TYR A 51 -16.07 -6.28 15.99
N VAL A 52 -15.57 -6.81 17.11
CA VAL A 52 -14.17 -7.18 17.32
C VAL A 52 -14.14 -8.67 17.64
N GLY A 53 -13.64 -9.50 16.71
CA GLY A 53 -13.63 -10.96 16.87
C GLY A 53 -15.03 -11.55 17.04
N GLY A 54 -16.02 -11.06 16.30
CA GLY A 54 -17.43 -11.47 16.45
C GLY A 54 -18.14 -10.93 17.70
N VAL A 55 -17.43 -10.26 18.62
CA VAL A 55 -18.04 -9.66 19.82
C VAL A 55 -18.57 -8.26 19.47
N PRO A 56 -19.86 -7.97 19.71
CA PRO A 56 -20.43 -6.65 19.45
C PRO A 56 -19.99 -5.63 20.50
N HIS A 57 -19.55 -4.47 20.02
CA HIS A 57 -19.29 -3.26 20.80
C HIS A 57 -20.32 -2.21 20.42
N LYS A 58 -20.98 -1.62 21.41
CA LYS A 58 -22.11 -0.70 21.20
C LYS A 58 -21.76 0.71 21.68
N GLY A 59 -22.30 1.70 20.98
CA GLY A 59 -22.16 3.10 21.35
C GLY A 59 -23.30 3.95 20.82
N GLU A 60 -23.30 5.22 21.21
CA GLU A 60 -24.24 6.19 20.66
C GLU A 60 -23.91 6.45 19.18
N PRO A 61 -24.85 6.25 18.24
CA PRO A 61 -24.61 6.50 16.82
C PRO A 61 -24.66 7.99 16.51
N GLY A 62 -23.98 8.41 15.45
CA GLY A 62 -24.04 9.79 14.97
C GLY A 62 -23.09 10.76 15.69
N MET A 63 -22.23 10.28 16.58
CA MET A 63 -21.20 11.12 17.20
C MET A 63 -20.08 11.38 16.17
N PRO A 64 -19.70 12.65 15.93
CA PRO A 64 -18.62 12.98 15.02
C PRO A 64 -17.27 12.56 15.63
N PHE A 65 -16.34 12.11 14.80
CA PHE A 65 -14.99 11.84 15.25
C PHE A 65 -14.22 13.13 15.54
N GLU A 66 -13.77 13.29 16.79
CA GLU A 66 -13.10 14.52 17.23
C GLU A 66 -11.65 14.68 16.75
N GLY A 67 -11.06 13.67 16.10
CA GLY A 67 -9.67 13.70 15.66
C GLY A 67 -8.66 13.32 16.75
N CYS A 68 -7.40 13.11 16.35
CA CYS A 68 -6.33 12.72 17.29
C CYS A 68 -5.89 13.84 18.26
N GLY A 69 -6.23 15.11 17.97
CA GLY A 69 -5.90 16.24 18.84
C GLY A 69 -4.42 16.64 18.89
N LEU A 70 -3.53 16.06 18.08
CA LEU A 70 -2.10 16.39 18.10
C LEU A 70 -1.76 17.66 17.30
N CYS A 71 -2.61 18.03 16.35
CA CYS A 71 -2.36 19.14 15.43
C CYS A 71 -2.69 20.54 16.01
N LEU A 72 -2.73 20.65 17.34
CA LEU A 72 -3.04 21.89 18.04
C LEU A 72 -1.99 22.96 17.74
N VAL A 73 -2.45 24.17 17.50
CA VAL A 73 -1.65 25.38 17.27
C VAL A 73 -2.28 26.55 18.00
N GLN A 74 -1.47 27.55 18.32
CA GLN A 74 -1.93 28.84 18.80
C GLN A 74 -2.04 29.79 17.59
N ILE A 75 -3.05 30.66 17.61
CA ILE A 75 -3.27 31.66 16.55
C ILE A 75 -3.31 33.03 17.21
N ASP A 76 -2.48 33.95 16.75
CA ASP A 76 -2.45 35.30 17.31
C ASP A 76 -3.81 35.99 17.16
N GLY A 77 -4.24 36.69 18.21
CA GLY A 77 -5.55 37.32 18.27
C GLY A 77 -6.75 36.37 18.47
N ARG A 78 -6.54 35.05 18.65
CA ARG A 78 -7.61 34.10 19.01
C ARG A 78 -7.38 33.50 20.39
N GLU A 79 -8.47 33.25 21.10
CA GLU A 79 -8.43 32.64 22.42
C GLU A 79 -8.34 31.11 22.33
N GLY A 80 -7.41 30.53 23.07
CA GLY A 80 -7.21 29.08 23.19
C GLY A 80 -6.43 28.44 22.03
N LEU A 81 -6.42 27.11 22.03
CA LEU A 81 -5.74 26.30 21.02
C LEU A 81 -6.70 25.81 19.94
N HIS A 82 -6.24 25.82 18.69
CA HIS A 82 -7.03 25.44 17.54
C HIS A 82 -6.45 24.22 16.83
N LYS A 83 -7.33 23.37 16.27
CA LYS A 83 -6.91 22.23 15.44
C LYS A 83 -6.52 22.74 14.06
N SER A 84 -5.23 22.74 13.73
CA SER A 84 -4.75 23.19 12.41
C SER A 84 -5.39 22.44 11.25
N CYS A 85 -5.78 21.16 11.44
CA CYS A 85 -6.44 20.36 10.41
C CYS A 85 -7.87 20.80 10.05
N HIS A 86 -8.53 21.62 10.88
CA HIS A 86 -9.88 22.13 10.64
C HIS A 86 -9.94 23.67 10.61
N THR A 87 -8.81 24.35 10.79
CA THR A 87 -8.78 25.82 10.82
C THR A 87 -8.58 26.34 9.40
N PRO A 88 -9.56 27.06 8.81
CA PRO A 88 -9.42 27.64 7.48
C PRO A 88 -8.38 28.77 7.48
N ILE A 89 -7.83 29.05 6.30
CA ILE A 89 -6.83 30.11 6.10
C ILE A 89 -7.51 31.48 6.04
N GLU A 90 -6.94 32.45 6.75
CA GLU A 90 -7.31 33.87 6.66
C GLU A 90 -6.07 34.72 6.37
N ASP A 91 -6.24 35.76 5.56
CA ASP A 91 -5.14 36.66 5.21
C ASP A 91 -4.63 37.40 6.44
N GLY A 92 -3.30 37.46 6.60
CA GLY A 92 -2.64 38.04 7.77
C GLY A 92 -2.62 37.16 9.01
N MET A 93 -3.15 35.92 8.96
CA MET A 93 -3.13 34.99 10.10
C MET A 93 -1.69 34.70 10.55
N VAL A 94 -1.47 34.73 11.87
CA VAL A 94 -0.19 34.34 12.49
C VAL A 94 -0.41 33.09 13.35
N VAL A 95 0.28 32.01 13.00
CA VAL A 95 0.19 30.70 13.66
C VAL A 95 1.50 30.43 14.40
N ILE A 96 1.37 29.96 15.64
CA ILE A 96 2.49 29.58 16.49
C ILE A 96 2.35 28.09 16.80
N THR A 97 3.34 27.29 16.41
CA THR A 97 3.29 25.83 16.53
C THR A 97 4.11 25.27 17.69
N ASP A 98 4.96 26.08 18.32
CA ASP A 98 5.93 25.64 19.33
C ASP A 98 5.83 26.35 20.70
N SER A 99 4.69 26.98 21.00
CA SER A 99 4.51 27.66 22.29
C SER A 99 4.45 26.66 23.47
N PRO A 100 4.81 27.07 24.70
CA PRO A 100 4.73 26.20 25.88
C PRO A 100 3.33 25.60 26.10
N GLU A 101 2.29 26.36 25.81
CA GLU A 101 0.90 25.90 25.89
C GLU A 101 0.60 24.81 24.86
N VAL A 102 1.05 24.99 23.60
CA VAL A 102 0.91 23.98 22.54
C VAL A 102 1.67 22.70 22.89
N LYS A 103 2.91 22.79 23.39
CA LYS A 103 3.71 21.64 23.82
C LYS A 103 2.99 20.83 24.90
N LYS A 104 2.54 21.51 25.95
CA LYS A 104 1.80 20.89 27.06
C LYS A 104 0.53 20.18 26.57
N ALA A 105 -0.27 20.87 25.76
CA ALA A 105 -1.52 20.29 25.24
C ALA A 105 -1.28 19.07 24.34
N ARG A 106 -0.23 19.10 23.49
CA ARG A 106 0.16 17.94 22.67
C ARG A 106 0.60 16.76 23.52
N GLN A 107 1.35 16.99 24.60
CA GLN A 107 1.76 15.95 25.53
C GLN A 107 0.59 15.33 26.28
N GLU A 108 -0.37 16.15 26.75
CA GLU A 108 -1.60 15.66 27.37
C GLU A 108 -2.43 14.80 26.41
N ARG A 109 -2.56 15.22 25.14
CA ARG A 109 -3.26 14.43 24.11
C ARG A 109 -2.51 13.15 23.75
N LEU A 110 -1.19 13.20 23.64
CA LEU A 110 -0.37 12.02 23.40
C LEU A 110 -0.50 11.00 24.54
N LYS A 111 -0.49 11.46 25.79
CA LYS A 111 -0.75 10.58 26.96
C LYS A 111 -2.11 9.89 26.85
N ALA A 112 -3.17 10.61 26.49
CA ALA A 112 -4.49 10.00 26.31
C ALA A 112 -4.49 8.88 25.24
N LEU A 113 -3.72 9.05 24.15
CA LEU A 113 -3.56 8.01 23.13
C LEU A 113 -2.73 6.81 23.63
N LEU A 114 -1.72 7.05 24.46
CA LEU A 114 -0.79 6.03 24.97
C LEU A 114 -1.34 5.27 26.19
N GLU A 115 -2.42 5.75 26.83
CA GLU A 115 -3.01 5.10 28.01
C GLU A 115 -3.39 3.64 27.73
N SER A 116 -3.90 3.32 26.54
CA SER A 116 -4.22 1.95 26.14
C SER A 116 -3.45 1.47 24.91
N HIS A 117 -2.30 2.07 24.65
CA HIS A 117 -1.37 1.59 23.63
C HIS A 117 -0.07 1.19 24.34
N PRO A 118 0.44 -0.05 24.14
CA PRO A 118 1.69 -0.45 24.76
C PRO A 118 2.83 0.44 24.26
N HIS A 119 3.52 1.08 25.19
CA HIS A 119 4.44 2.17 24.90
C HIS A 119 5.84 1.96 25.49
N ALA A 120 6.19 0.73 25.89
CA ALA A 120 7.55 0.40 26.33
C ALA A 120 8.61 0.66 25.24
N CYS A 121 8.19 0.70 23.96
CA CYS A 121 9.03 1.09 22.83
C CYS A 121 9.59 2.53 22.93
N LEU A 122 8.99 3.39 23.75
CA LEU A 122 9.46 4.76 23.99
C LEU A 122 10.45 4.84 25.17
N LEU A 123 10.50 3.82 26.02
CA LEU A 123 11.27 3.80 27.26
C LEU A 123 12.52 2.91 27.20
N CYS A 124 12.61 2.02 26.21
CA CYS A 124 13.64 1.00 26.16
C CYS A 124 15.03 1.59 25.85
N ALA A 125 15.92 1.56 26.84
CA ALA A 125 17.32 1.96 26.69
C ALA A 125 18.14 1.04 25.76
N GLN A 126 17.63 -0.16 25.47
CA GLN A 126 18.25 -1.14 24.57
C GLN A 126 17.64 -1.09 23.16
N SER A 127 16.88 -0.03 22.84
CA SER A 127 16.24 0.15 21.53
C SER A 127 17.26 0.10 20.38
N ASP A 128 18.44 0.69 20.58
CA ASP A 128 19.56 0.60 19.66
C ASP A 128 20.29 -0.74 19.80
N GLY A 129 20.21 -1.58 18.76
CA GLY A 129 20.87 -2.89 18.72
C GLY A 129 20.05 -4.07 19.23
N CYS A 130 18.78 -3.88 19.61
CA CYS A 130 17.87 -4.98 19.94
C CYS A 130 17.63 -5.89 18.73
N ASP A 131 17.82 -7.20 18.91
CA ASP A 131 17.55 -8.23 17.88
C ASP A 131 16.05 -8.43 17.62
N ARG A 132 15.19 -7.95 18.54
CA ARG A 132 13.73 -8.02 18.53
C ARG A 132 13.17 -9.45 18.55
N ILE A 133 14.01 -10.43 18.85
CA ILE A 133 13.64 -11.84 18.99
C ILE A 133 13.49 -12.16 20.48
N ASN A 134 14.43 -11.71 21.31
CA ASN A 134 14.41 -11.98 22.74
C ASN A 134 14.35 -10.67 23.55
N CYS A 135 13.25 -10.47 24.28
CA CYS A 135 13.14 -9.33 25.17
C CYS A 135 14.03 -9.53 26.41
N SER A 136 15.11 -8.76 26.50
CA SER A 136 16.06 -8.74 27.62
C SER A 136 15.59 -7.93 28.82
N SER A 137 14.50 -7.16 28.70
CA SER A 137 14.11 -6.15 29.70
C SER A 137 13.07 -6.62 30.74
N ASN A 138 12.77 -7.93 30.83
CA ASN A 138 11.80 -8.50 31.79
C ASN A 138 10.43 -7.77 31.82
N ILE A 139 10.00 -7.22 30.68
CA ILE A 139 8.70 -6.56 30.51
C ILE A 139 7.63 -7.64 30.22
N PRO A 140 6.43 -7.57 30.84
CA PRO A 140 5.32 -8.45 30.50
C PRO A 140 5.01 -8.43 29.01
N GLU A 141 4.69 -9.59 28.44
CA GLU A 141 4.47 -9.72 26.99
C GLU A 141 3.50 -8.69 26.38
N PRO A 142 2.34 -8.38 27.00
CA PRO A 142 1.39 -7.38 26.48
C PRO A 142 1.92 -5.94 26.50
N GLU A 143 3.01 -5.67 27.23
CA GLU A 143 3.64 -4.36 27.37
C GLU A 143 4.89 -4.22 26.50
N ARG A 144 5.37 -5.30 25.89
CA ARG A 144 6.58 -5.29 25.06
C ARG A 144 6.39 -4.43 23.80
N CYS A 145 7.50 -4.10 23.16
CA CYS A 145 7.46 -3.49 21.84
C CYS A 145 6.83 -4.45 20.82
N CYS A 146 5.92 -3.95 19.99
CA CYS A 146 5.32 -4.73 18.91
C CYS A 146 6.23 -4.80 17.68
N ASP A 147 5.89 -5.67 16.72
CA ASP A 147 6.68 -5.86 15.48
C ASP A 147 6.81 -4.60 14.61
N ASN A 148 5.99 -3.58 14.84
CA ASN A 148 6.09 -2.31 14.13
C ASN A 148 7.18 -1.37 14.69
N PHE A 149 7.92 -1.82 15.70
CA PHE A 149 9.00 -1.07 16.33
C PHE A 149 10.03 -0.53 15.31
N GLY A 150 10.39 0.74 15.42
CA GLY A 150 11.31 1.45 14.53
C GLY A 150 10.71 1.87 13.19
N LYS A 151 9.52 1.37 12.83
CA LYS A 151 8.78 1.76 11.61
C LYS A 151 7.47 2.50 11.91
N CYS A 152 7.02 2.45 13.16
CA CYS A 152 5.77 3.04 13.65
C CYS A 152 5.75 4.57 13.57
N GLU A 153 4.70 5.12 12.96
CA GLU A 153 4.48 6.57 12.87
C GLU A 153 4.16 7.16 14.24
N LEU A 154 3.30 6.52 15.03
CA LEU A 154 3.03 6.94 16.42
C LEU A 154 4.31 7.06 17.24
N GLN A 155 5.26 6.14 17.08
CA GLN A 155 6.54 6.19 17.79
C GLN A 155 7.33 7.45 17.41
N LYS A 156 7.44 7.75 16.11
CA LYS A 156 8.15 8.94 15.62
C LYS A 156 7.47 10.24 16.09
N VAL A 157 6.14 10.28 16.04
CA VAL A 157 5.36 11.44 16.51
C VAL A 157 5.53 11.63 18.02
N ALA A 158 5.51 10.56 18.79
CA ALA A 158 5.74 10.61 20.24
C ALA A 158 7.15 11.12 20.57
N GLN A 159 8.17 10.65 19.85
CA GLN A 159 9.55 11.14 20.00
C GLN A 159 9.69 12.62 19.63
N PHE A 160 8.98 13.09 18.60
CA PHE A 160 8.96 14.50 18.22
C PHE A 160 8.28 15.39 19.26
N ILE A 161 7.14 14.97 19.81
CA ILE A 161 6.39 15.74 20.83
C ILE A 161 7.14 15.78 22.18
N GLY A 162 7.92 14.74 22.48
CA GLY A 162 8.58 14.58 23.75
C GLY A 162 7.68 13.98 24.84
N THR A 163 8.31 13.41 25.86
CA THR A 163 7.65 12.72 26.98
C THR A 163 8.11 13.26 28.33
N GLU A 164 8.51 14.55 28.40
CA GLU A 164 9.07 15.17 29.62
C GLU A 164 8.06 15.21 30.77
N MET A 165 6.76 15.28 30.46
CA MET A 165 5.69 15.15 31.46
C MET A 165 5.47 13.71 31.95
N GLY A 166 6.29 12.75 31.54
CA GLY A 166 6.15 11.32 31.82
C GLY A 166 5.12 10.63 30.91
N LEU A 167 5.05 9.29 31.00
CA LEU A 167 4.07 8.46 30.29
C LEU A 167 2.94 8.02 31.25
N PRO A 168 1.72 7.79 30.73
CA PRO A 168 0.61 7.32 31.56
C PRO A 168 0.84 5.86 31.98
N PRO A 169 0.22 5.38 33.07
CA PRO A 169 0.15 3.95 33.32
C PRO A 169 -0.61 3.26 32.19
N TYR A 170 -0.04 2.18 31.64
CA TYR A 170 -0.69 1.41 30.59
C TYR A 170 -1.89 0.64 31.14
N LYS A 171 -3.02 0.73 30.41
CA LYS A 171 -4.28 0.03 30.66
C LYS A 171 -4.59 -0.88 29.46
N PRO A 172 -4.28 -2.18 29.55
CA PRO A 172 -4.56 -3.14 28.48
C PRO A 172 -6.05 -3.23 28.15
N LEU A 173 -6.39 -3.34 26.87
CA LEU A 173 -7.77 -3.54 26.41
C LEU A 173 -8.20 -5.01 26.45
N ASN A 174 -7.24 -5.92 26.33
CA ASN A 174 -7.48 -7.37 26.27
C ASN A 174 -8.42 -7.77 25.13
N PHE A 175 -8.34 -7.07 23.99
CA PHE A 175 -9.03 -7.52 22.78
C PHE A 175 -8.35 -8.77 22.21
N PRO A 176 -9.12 -9.69 21.62
CA PRO A 176 -8.54 -10.83 20.91
C PRO A 176 -7.71 -10.34 19.71
N ILE A 177 -6.58 -10.99 19.47
CA ILE A 177 -5.81 -10.83 18.23
C ILE A 177 -6.48 -11.69 17.17
N LEU A 178 -6.82 -11.10 16.03
CA LEU A 178 -7.58 -11.76 14.96
C LEU A 178 -6.63 -12.14 13.84
N GLU A 179 -6.36 -13.44 13.71
CA GLU A 179 -5.39 -14.04 12.76
C GLU A 179 -6.05 -15.04 11.79
N ASP A 180 -7.34 -15.30 11.96
CA ASP A 180 -8.14 -16.26 11.20
C ASP A 180 -8.74 -15.69 9.90
N GLU A 181 -8.50 -14.40 9.64
CA GLU A 181 -9.00 -13.70 8.46
C GLU A 181 -7.97 -13.72 7.29
N PRO A 182 -8.42 -13.88 6.03
CA PRO A 182 -7.53 -13.90 4.88
C PRO A 182 -6.62 -12.66 4.78
N LEU A 183 -5.31 -12.87 4.61
CA LEU A 183 -4.30 -11.83 4.30
C LEU A 183 -4.15 -10.69 5.32
N LEU A 184 -4.93 -10.68 6.42
CA LEU A 184 -4.98 -9.56 7.36
C LEU A 184 -4.97 -10.05 8.81
N VAL A 185 -3.98 -9.58 9.59
CA VAL A 185 -3.96 -9.71 11.04
C VAL A 185 -4.45 -8.40 11.66
N ARG A 186 -5.35 -8.49 12.65
CA ARG A 186 -5.88 -7.33 13.38
C ARG A 186 -5.59 -7.46 14.87
N ASP A 187 -4.79 -6.53 15.39
CA ASP A 187 -4.51 -6.39 16.81
C ASP A 187 -4.97 -5.00 17.29
N TYR A 188 -6.23 -4.94 17.75
CA TYR A 188 -6.82 -3.69 18.21
C TYR A 188 -6.24 -3.20 19.55
N ASN A 189 -5.42 -3.99 20.25
CA ASN A 189 -4.65 -3.51 21.40
C ASN A 189 -3.58 -2.47 20.98
N LEU A 190 -3.19 -2.48 19.70
CA LEU A 190 -2.29 -1.48 19.11
C LEU A 190 -3.04 -0.31 18.45
N CYS A 191 -4.37 -0.28 18.49
CA CYS A 191 -5.17 0.73 17.81
C CYS A 191 -5.32 2.00 18.68
N ILE A 192 -5.03 3.15 18.08
CA ILE A 192 -5.21 4.49 18.68
C ILE A 192 -6.49 5.20 18.22
N GLY A 193 -7.41 4.50 17.54
CA GLY A 193 -8.69 5.08 17.12
C GLY A 193 -8.60 6.22 16.10
N CYS A 194 -7.54 6.27 15.27
CA CYS A 194 -7.32 7.37 14.31
C CYS A 194 -8.28 7.39 13.10
N LEU A 195 -9.05 6.32 12.91
CA LEU A 195 -10.02 6.10 11.82
C LEU A 195 -9.48 6.17 10.38
N ARG A 196 -8.16 6.19 10.16
CA ARG A 196 -7.59 6.12 8.80
C ARG A 196 -8.05 4.86 8.06
N CYS A 197 -8.13 3.72 8.75
CA CYS A 197 -8.60 2.46 8.18
C CYS A 197 -10.09 2.49 7.79
N VAL A 198 -10.94 3.14 8.59
CA VAL A 198 -12.38 3.32 8.29
C VAL A 198 -12.54 4.22 7.06
N ARG A 199 -11.84 5.36 7.03
CA ARG A 199 -11.89 6.32 5.92
C ARG A 199 -11.36 5.74 4.62
N VAL A 200 -10.20 5.08 4.62
CA VAL A 200 -9.69 4.46 3.38
C VAL A 200 -10.62 3.35 2.87
N CYS A 201 -11.26 2.61 3.77
CA CYS A 201 -12.18 1.54 3.43
C CYS A 201 -13.48 2.07 2.79
N ARG A 202 -14.01 3.18 3.32
CA ARG A 202 -15.23 3.83 2.82
C ARG A 202 -14.95 4.72 1.61
N ASP A 203 -14.05 5.69 1.75
CA ASP A 203 -13.90 6.81 0.82
C ASP A 203 -13.04 6.45 -0.40
N VAL A 204 -12.01 5.61 -0.22
CA VAL A 204 -11.07 5.25 -1.30
C VAL A 204 -11.45 3.92 -1.95
N LYS A 205 -11.94 2.95 -1.17
CA LYS A 205 -12.28 1.61 -1.66
C LYS A 205 -13.75 1.36 -1.88
N GLY A 206 -14.64 2.10 -1.22
CA GLY A 206 -16.08 1.90 -1.34
C GLY A 206 -16.57 0.56 -0.78
N SER A 207 -15.74 -0.21 -0.09
CA SER A 207 -16.18 -1.47 0.54
C SER A 207 -16.90 -1.21 1.86
N ASP A 208 -16.55 -0.12 2.56
CA ASP A 208 -17.22 0.37 3.77
C ASP A 208 -17.44 -0.73 4.85
N ALA A 209 -16.48 -1.65 4.95
CA ALA A 209 -16.53 -2.85 5.78
C ALA A 209 -16.13 -2.61 7.24
N LEU A 210 -15.44 -1.50 7.50
CA LEU A 210 -15.00 -1.10 8.83
C LEU A 210 -15.83 0.07 9.34
N GLY A 211 -16.06 0.09 10.64
CA GLY A 211 -16.74 1.18 11.34
C GLY A 211 -16.09 1.46 12.69
N PHE A 212 -16.71 2.34 13.46
CA PHE A 212 -16.33 2.56 14.85
C PHE A 212 -17.54 2.87 15.72
N VAL A 213 -17.39 2.65 17.01
CA VAL A 213 -18.26 3.16 18.07
C VAL A 213 -17.45 3.98 19.06
N VAL A 214 -18.12 4.78 19.88
CA VAL A 214 -17.52 5.41 21.06
C VAL A 214 -18.07 4.69 22.29
N GLU A 215 -17.19 4.00 23.01
CA GLU A 215 -17.50 3.23 24.22
C GLU A 215 -16.62 3.76 25.34
N ASP A 216 -17.21 4.21 26.45
CA ASP A 216 -16.50 4.83 27.60
C ASP A 216 -15.54 5.97 27.19
N GLY A 217 -15.96 6.80 26.24
CA GLY A 217 -15.15 7.91 25.72
C GLY A 217 -14.00 7.50 24.79
N ARG A 218 -13.89 6.21 24.47
CA ARG A 218 -12.88 5.64 23.58
C ARG A 218 -13.46 5.27 22.23
N VAL A 219 -12.72 5.57 21.16
CA VAL A 219 -12.99 5.01 19.84
C VAL A 219 -12.62 3.53 19.79
N VAL A 220 -13.62 2.68 19.53
CA VAL A 220 -13.44 1.25 19.25
C VAL A 220 -13.71 1.02 17.77
N VAL A 221 -12.68 0.58 17.04
CA VAL A 221 -12.77 0.26 15.61
C VAL A 221 -13.08 -1.22 15.45
N GLY A 222 -13.98 -1.57 14.54
CA GLY A 222 -14.34 -2.96 14.26
C GLY A 222 -14.91 -3.14 12.85
N SER A 223 -15.27 -4.37 12.52
CA SER A 223 -16.03 -4.67 11.30
C SER A 223 -17.51 -4.31 11.48
N LYS A 224 -18.21 -3.99 10.40
CA LYS A 224 -19.66 -3.68 10.45
C LYS A 224 -20.55 -4.92 10.61
N ALA A 225 -19.96 -6.10 10.52
CA ALA A 225 -20.58 -7.40 10.75
C ALA A 225 -19.63 -8.29 11.57
N PRO A 226 -20.09 -9.43 12.11
CA PRO A 226 -19.27 -10.31 12.96
C PRO A 226 -17.90 -10.69 12.38
N THR A 227 -17.83 -10.89 11.05
CA THR A 227 -16.57 -11.14 10.31
C THR A 227 -16.29 -10.08 9.24
N LEU A 228 -15.05 -9.99 8.77
CA LEU A 228 -14.71 -9.09 7.67
C LEU A 228 -15.42 -9.47 6.38
N ARG A 229 -15.53 -10.78 6.10
CA ARG A 229 -16.22 -11.28 4.91
C ARG A 229 -17.69 -10.86 4.89
N GLU A 230 -18.40 -11.03 6.00
CA GLU A 230 -19.81 -10.61 6.13
C GLU A 230 -19.98 -9.09 6.05
N SER A 231 -18.97 -8.33 6.48
CA SER A 231 -18.99 -6.87 6.37
C SER A 231 -18.70 -6.33 4.96
N GLY A 232 -18.44 -7.20 3.97
CA GLY A 232 -18.14 -6.81 2.60
C GLY A 232 -16.68 -6.42 2.34
N CYS A 233 -15.75 -6.82 3.23
CA CYS A 233 -14.33 -6.56 3.05
C CYS A 233 -13.79 -7.24 1.78
N GLN A 234 -13.02 -6.49 0.99
CA GLN A 234 -12.37 -7.00 -0.22
C GLN A 234 -10.92 -7.48 0.01
N PHE A 235 -10.44 -7.46 1.26
CA PHE A 235 -9.07 -7.83 1.62
C PHE A 235 -7.99 -7.12 0.79
N CYS A 236 -8.22 -5.83 0.47
CA CYS A 236 -7.34 -5.05 -0.40
C CYS A 236 -6.04 -4.54 0.26
N GLY A 237 -5.91 -4.68 1.58
CA GLY A 237 -4.73 -4.26 2.33
C GLY A 237 -4.53 -2.75 2.54
N PHE A 238 -5.38 -1.87 1.99
CA PHE A 238 -5.20 -0.42 2.14
C PHE A 238 -5.28 0.07 3.58
N CYS A 239 -6.04 -0.62 4.43
CA CYS A 239 -6.11 -0.31 5.86
C CYS A 239 -4.78 -0.58 6.59
N ILE A 240 -3.95 -1.51 6.10
CA ILE A 240 -2.60 -1.80 6.60
C ILE A 240 -1.68 -0.62 6.26
N GLU A 241 -1.70 -0.17 5.00
CA GLU A 241 -0.81 0.88 4.51
C GLU A 241 -1.04 2.24 5.17
N VAL A 242 -2.28 2.55 5.58
CA VAL A 242 -2.59 3.82 6.28
C VAL A 242 -2.50 3.72 7.80
N CYS A 243 -2.24 2.54 8.37
CA CYS A 243 -2.19 2.35 9.82
C CYS A 243 -0.93 3.03 10.39
N PRO A 244 -1.06 4.03 11.29
CA PRO A 244 0.11 4.69 11.89
C PRO A 244 0.79 3.85 12.98
N THR A 245 0.18 2.73 13.38
CA THR A 245 0.66 1.81 14.39
C THR A 245 0.88 0.43 13.77
N GLY A 246 0.86 -0.63 14.57
CA GLY A 246 0.86 -2.02 14.10
C GLY A 246 -0.50 -2.71 14.20
N ALA A 247 -1.60 -1.97 14.36
CA ALA A 247 -2.91 -2.57 14.63
C ALA A 247 -3.47 -3.40 13.47
N LEU A 248 -3.07 -3.10 12.24
CA LEU A 248 -3.46 -3.82 11.04
C LEU A 248 -2.19 -4.23 10.30
N LYS A 249 -2.03 -5.52 10.02
CA LYS A 249 -0.83 -6.08 9.39
C LYS A 249 -1.22 -7.09 8.30
N ASP A 250 -0.33 -7.27 7.34
CA ASP A 250 -0.42 -8.39 6.40
C ASP A 250 -0.04 -9.70 7.13
N THR A 251 -0.64 -10.83 6.77
CA THR A 251 -0.27 -12.14 7.34
C THR A 251 1.15 -12.56 7.01
N VAL A 252 1.77 -11.98 5.98
CA VAL A 252 3.14 -12.28 5.57
C VAL A 252 4.09 -11.14 5.94
N THR A 253 5.01 -11.42 6.85
CA THR A 253 5.92 -10.45 7.49
C THR A 253 7.40 -10.71 7.17
N GLY A 254 7.72 -11.09 5.92
CA GLY A 254 9.10 -11.27 5.48
C GLY A 254 9.91 -9.97 5.55
N VAL A 255 10.82 -9.87 6.52
CA VAL A 255 11.73 -8.72 6.68
C VAL A 255 12.83 -8.81 5.62
N GLY A 256 12.79 -7.94 4.61
CA GLY A 256 13.81 -7.84 3.55
C GLY A 256 13.34 -8.25 2.16
N GLU A 257 12.31 -9.08 2.05
CA GLU A 257 11.75 -9.56 0.76
C GLU A 257 10.24 -9.28 0.65
N ARG A 258 9.75 -8.24 1.33
CA ARG A 258 8.32 -7.89 1.40
C ARG A 258 7.64 -7.85 0.02
N GLU A 259 8.30 -7.31 -1.00
CA GLU A 259 7.72 -7.25 -2.35
C GLU A 259 7.46 -8.66 -2.93
N ASN A 260 8.37 -9.62 -2.73
CA ASN A 260 8.22 -11.00 -3.22
C ASN A 260 7.03 -11.70 -2.60
N PHE A 261 6.78 -11.43 -1.31
CA PHE A 261 5.65 -11.98 -0.59
C PHE A 261 4.34 -11.28 -0.90
N LEU A 262 4.34 -9.95 -1.11
CA LEU A 262 3.11 -9.21 -1.40
C LEU A 262 2.66 -9.39 -2.86
N VAL A 263 3.61 -9.54 -3.78
CA VAL A 263 3.38 -9.62 -5.23
C VAL A 263 4.00 -10.91 -5.80
N PRO A 264 3.56 -12.11 -5.35
CA PRO A 264 4.19 -13.35 -5.76
C PRO A 264 4.04 -13.63 -7.26
N CYS A 265 3.03 -13.07 -7.92
CA CYS A 265 2.86 -13.22 -9.36
C CYS A 265 4.00 -12.59 -10.19
N LYS A 266 4.77 -11.66 -9.63
CA LYS A 266 5.97 -11.08 -10.25
C LYS A 266 7.21 -11.93 -9.94
N SER A 267 7.40 -12.34 -8.69
CA SER A 267 8.59 -13.11 -8.26
C SER A 267 8.57 -14.56 -8.75
N SER A 268 7.40 -15.21 -8.83
CA SER A 268 7.23 -16.56 -9.37
C SER A 268 7.29 -16.63 -10.90
N CYS A 269 7.14 -15.49 -11.59
CA CYS A 269 7.26 -15.46 -13.04
C CYS A 269 8.73 -15.57 -13.44
N PRO A 270 9.16 -16.60 -14.21
CA PRO A 270 10.56 -16.73 -14.62
C PRO A 270 11.07 -15.55 -15.47
N ALA A 271 10.16 -14.82 -16.11
CA ALA A 271 10.47 -13.62 -16.89
C ALA A 271 10.40 -12.31 -16.09
N GLY A 272 9.93 -12.35 -14.84
CA GLY A 272 9.77 -11.17 -13.99
C GLY A 272 8.78 -10.13 -14.56
N THR A 273 7.74 -10.58 -15.26
CA THR A 273 6.71 -9.69 -15.84
C THR A 273 5.92 -8.97 -14.74
N ASP A 274 5.62 -7.69 -14.94
CA ASP A 274 4.76 -6.91 -14.02
C ASP A 274 3.28 -7.29 -14.22
N VAL A 275 2.90 -8.42 -13.62
CA VAL A 275 1.54 -8.95 -13.67
C VAL A 275 0.49 -7.97 -13.16
N PRO A 276 0.64 -7.34 -11.97
CA PRO A 276 -0.36 -6.39 -11.49
C PRO A 276 -0.61 -5.24 -12.46
N ARG A 277 0.43 -4.73 -13.13
CA ARG A 277 0.30 -3.58 -14.04
C ARG A 277 -0.52 -3.90 -15.29
N TYR A 278 -0.23 -4.99 -16.00
CA TYR A 278 -1.03 -5.31 -17.19
C TYR A 278 -2.44 -5.79 -16.85
N VAL A 279 -2.63 -6.47 -15.70
CA VAL A 279 -3.98 -6.84 -15.21
C VAL A 279 -4.79 -5.57 -14.91
N ARG A 280 -4.17 -4.55 -14.34
CA ARG A 280 -4.81 -3.25 -14.11
C ARG A 280 -5.21 -2.56 -15.42
N TYR A 281 -4.32 -2.53 -16.42
CA TYR A 281 -4.67 -1.97 -17.73
C TYR A 281 -5.84 -2.71 -18.40
N LEU A 282 -5.88 -4.04 -18.33
CA LEU A 282 -7.03 -4.81 -18.82
C LEU A 282 -8.32 -4.47 -18.06
N LYS A 283 -8.26 -4.32 -16.73
CA LYS A 283 -9.40 -3.88 -15.92
C LYS A 283 -9.90 -2.48 -16.33
N GLU A 284 -8.98 -1.59 -16.73
CA GLU A 284 -9.28 -0.23 -17.20
C GLU A 284 -9.75 -0.20 -18.68
N GLY A 285 -9.88 -1.35 -19.36
CA GLY A 285 -10.27 -1.41 -20.76
C GLY A 285 -9.16 -0.98 -21.73
N ARG A 286 -7.89 -1.10 -21.33
CA ARG A 286 -6.70 -0.62 -22.05
C ARG A 286 -5.80 -1.79 -22.48
N PRO A 287 -6.24 -2.64 -23.43
CA PRO A 287 -5.51 -3.86 -23.81
C PRO A 287 -4.18 -3.57 -24.52
N GLU A 288 -4.07 -2.46 -25.27
CA GLU A 288 -2.83 -2.08 -25.95
C GLU A 288 -1.71 -1.76 -24.93
N GLU A 289 -2.02 -1.01 -23.87
CA GLU A 289 -1.08 -0.71 -22.79
C GLU A 289 -0.75 -1.93 -21.94
N ALA A 290 -1.72 -2.82 -21.73
CA ALA A 290 -1.45 -4.12 -21.12
C ALA A 290 -0.43 -4.92 -21.95
N LEU A 291 -0.60 -4.96 -23.27
CA LEU A 291 0.32 -5.65 -24.18
C LEU A 291 1.72 -5.02 -24.17
N LYS A 292 1.81 -3.68 -24.17
CA LYS A 292 3.10 -2.95 -24.05
C LYS A 292 3.87 -3.35 -22.80
N VAL A 293 3.21 -3.45 -21.65
CA VAL A 293 3.84 -3.91 -20.39
C VAL A 293 4.37 -5.34 -20.53
N ILE A 294 3.63 -6.23 -21.19
CA ILE A 294 4.08 -7.61 -21.39
C ILE A 294 5.34 -7.64 -22.26
N TYR A 295 5.38 -6.84 -23.33
CA TYR A 295 6.55 -6.72 -24.22
C TYR A 295 7.82 -6.19 -23.55
N GLU A 296 7.73 -5.52 -22.39
CA GLU A 296 8.91 -5.12 -21.60
C GLU A 296 9.79 -6.31 -21.19
N LYS A 297 9.17 -7.50 -21.05
CA LYS A 297 9.84 -8.73 -20.60
C LYS A 297 9.67 -9.91 -21.54
N LEU A 298 8.63 -9.93 -22.37
CA LEU A 298 8.23 -11.10 -23.16
C LEU A 298 8.01 -10.74 -24.64
N PRO A 299 8.85 -11.20 -25.57
CA PRO A 299 8.71 -10.91 -27.00
C PRO A 299 7.66 -11.76 -27.73
N ILE A 300 7.17 -12.82 -27.08
CA ILE A 300 6.18 -13.75 -27.63
C ILE A 300 4.94 -13.89 -26.71
N PRO A 301 4.23 -12.77 -26.44
CA PRO A 301 3.09 -12.75 -25.52
C PRO A 301 1.89 -13.61 -25.94
N GLU A 302 1.57 -13.72 -27.23
CA GLU A 302 0.44 -14.53 -27.74
C GLU A 302 0.71 -16.03 -27.49
N THR A 303 1.94 -16.48 -27.79
CA THR A 303 2.38 -17.85 -27.48
C THR A 303 2.32 -18.12 -25.98
N LEU A 304 2.90 -17.24 -25.14
CA LEU A 304 2.91 -17.42 -23.70
C LEU A 304 1.53 -17.25 -23.04
N GLY A 305 0.56 -16.62 -23.70
CA GLY A 305 -0.84 -16.63 -23.27
C GLY A 305 -1.54 -17.98 -23.46
N ARG A 306 -0.94 -18.91 -24.23
CA ARG A 306 -1.53 -20.22 -24.56
C ARG A 306 -0.80 -21.40 -23.94
N VAL A 307 0.53 -21.31 -23.82
CA VAL A 307 1.36 -22.45 -23.45
C VAL A 307 2.05 -22.34 -22.09
N CYS A 308 1.95 -21.18 -21.41
CA CYS A 308 2.59 -20.95 -20.13
C CYS A 308 2.05 -21.90 -19.03
N PHE A 309 2.96 -22.39 -18.17
CA PHE A 309 2.64 -23.20 -17.00
C PHE A 309 2.16 -22.39 -15.78
N HIS A 310 2.07 -21.06 -15.93
CA HIS A 310 1.44 -20.12 -14.99
C HIS A 310 1.75 -20.34 -13.50
N PRO A 311 3.03 -20.42 -13.07
CA PRO A 311 3.40 -20.54 -11.65
C PRO A 311 2.85 -19.39 -10.80
N CYS A 312 2.72 -18.20 -11.41
CA CYS A 312 2.09 -17.02 -10.82
C CYS A 312 0.62 -17.18 -10.40
N GLU A 313 -0.09 -18.16 -10.96
CA GLU A 313 -1.45 -18.50 -10.53
C GLU A 313 -1.44 -19.44 -9.33
N THR A 314 -0.50 -20.39 -9.28
CA THR A 314 -0.29 -21.29 -8.14
C THR A 314 0.03 -20.52 -6.87
N ASP A 315 0.95 -19.55 -6.95
CA ASP A 315 1.38 -18.75 -5.80
C ASP A 315 0.46 -17.54 -5.53
N CYS A 316 -0.67 -17.43 -6.24
CA CYS A 316 -1.55 -16.27 -6.15
C CYS A 316 -2.21 -16.19 -4.76
N ARG A 317 -1.91 -15.14 -3.99
CA ARG A 317 -2.48 -14.92 -2.64
C ARG A 317 -4.00 -14.82 -2.61
N ARG A 318 -4.62 -14.46 -3.72
CA ARG A 318 -6.07 -14.36 -3.84
C ARG A 318 -6.77 -15.72 -3.60
N SER A 319 -6.07 -16.84 -3.78
CA SER A 319 -6.52 -18.18 -3.38
C SER A 319 -6.95 -18.29 -1.91
N GLN A 320 -6.41 -17.44 -1.02
CA GLN A 320 -6.80 -17.39 0.39
C GLN A 320 -8.17 -16.70 0.61
N ILE A 321 -8.66 -15.95 -0.38
CA ILE A 321 -9.94 -15.24 -0.34
C ILE A 321 -11.00 -16.01 -1.11
N ASP A 322 -10.73 -16.28 -2.39
CA ASP A 322 -11.62 -16.98 -3.32
C ASP A 322 -10.82 -17.91 -4.27
N ALA A 323 -10.34 -17.41 -5.40
CA ALA A 323 -9.64 -18.17 -6.42
C ALA A 323 -8.46 -17.38 -6.98
N PRO A 324 -7.42 -18.07 -7.50
CA PRO A 324 -6.35 -17.42 -8.24
C PRO A 324 -6.88 -16.56 -9.40
N VAL A 325 -6.17 -15.47 -9.68
CA VAL A 325 -6.43 -14.70 -10.90
C VAL A 325 -5.97 -15.52 -12.10
N ALA A 326 -6.80 -15.61 -13.14
CA ALA A 326 -6.47 -16.30 -14.40
C ALA A 326 -5.47 -15.50 -15.26
N ILE A 327 -4.26 -15.30 -14.72
CA ILE A 327 -3.19 -14.45 -15.25
C ILE A 327 -2.79 -14.84 -16.68
N CYS A 328 -2.69 -16.13 -16.98
CA CYS A 328 -2.37 -16.65 -18.31
C CYS A 328 -3.45 -16.29 -19.33
N ALA A 329 -4.72 -16.46 -18.95
CA ALA A 329 -5.85 -16.09 -19.78
C ALA A 329 -5.91 -14.56 -20.00
N LEU A 330 -5.62 -13.76 -18.98
CA LEU A 330 -5.52 -12.31 -19.09
C LEU A 330 -4.37 -11.88 -20.00
N LYS A 331 -3.21 -12.53 -19.92
CA LYS A 331 -2.09 -12.28 -20.85
C LYS A 331 -2.48 -12.59 -22.30
N ARG A 332 -3.16 -13.72 -22.52
CA ARG A 332 -3.75 -14.04 -23.82
C ARG A 332 -4.72 -12.96 -24.28
N ALA A 333 -5.60 -12.51 -23.40
CA ALA A 333 -6.58 -11.47 -23.71
C ALA A 333 -5.88 -10.16 -24.11
N ALA A 334 -4.84 -9.74 -23.39
CA ALA A 334 -4.03 -8.58 -23.76
C ALA A 334 -3.38 -8.73 -25.14
N ALA A 335 -2.83 -9.91 -25.47
CA ALA A 335 -2.20 -10.15 -26.75
C ALA A 335 -3.22 -10.23 -27.91
N ASP A 336 -4.34 -10.92 -27.70
CA ASP A 336 -5.40 -11.09 -28.71
C ASP A 336 -6.14 -9.75 -28.99
N MET A 337 -6.26 -8.85 -28.00
CA MET A 337 -6.99 -7.57 -28.12
C MET A 337 -6.10 -6.33 -28.33
N GLY A 338 -4.87 -6.34 -27.85
CA GLY A 338 -4.00 -5.16 -27.77
C GLY A 338 -3.24 -4.81 -29.05
N GLY A 339 -3.70 -5.30 -30.21
CA GLY A 339 -3.05 -5.11 -31.51
C GLY A 339 -2.90 -3.64 -31.94
N GLY A 340 -2.22 -3.42 -33.07
CA GLY A 340 -2.02 -2.07 -33.64
C GLY A 340 -0.72 -1.37 -33.19
N PHE A 341 0.12 -2.04 -32.40
CA PHE A 341 1.41 -1.55 -31.94
C PHE A 341 2.54 -2.51 -32.37
N SER A 342 3.66 -1.95 -32.85
CA SER A 342 4.90 -2.69 -33.08
C SER A 342 5.79 -2.55 -31.84
N PRO A 343 6.23 -3.66 -31.20
CA PRO A 343 7.14 -3.60 -30.07
C PRO A 343 8.56 -3.14 -30.44
N VAL A 344 8.85 -3.00 -31.74
CA VAL A 344 10.13 -2.52 -32.27
C VAL A 344 10.00 -1.04 -32.63
N PRO A 345 10.71 -0.12 -31.94
CA PRO A 345 10.74 1.30 -32.30
C PRO A 345 11.28 1.51 -33.72
N GLN A 346 10.75 2.52 -34.42
CA GLN A 346 11.20 2.86 -35.79
C GLN A 346 12.63 3.44 -35.80
N ASP A 347 13.00 4.21 -34.76
CA ASP A 347 14.26 4.95 -34.69
C ASP A 347 15.29 4.31 -33.76
N ILE A 348 15.62 3.03 -33.98
CA ILE A 348 16.67 2.36 -33.20
C ILE A 348 18.05 2.78 -33.73
N ARG A 349 18.85 3.43 -32.89
CA ARG A 349 20.26 3.75 -33.21
C ARG A 349 21.05 2.47 -33.47
N LYS A 350 21.52 2.30 -34.71
CA LYS A 350 22.34 1.15 -35.09
C LYS A 350 23.73 1.23 -34.45
N THR A 351 24.18 0.09 -33.94
CA THR A 351 25.51 -0.07 -33.32
C THR A 351 26.60 -0.43 -34.34
N GLY A 352 26.21 -0.86 -35.54
CA GLY A 352 27.11 -1.38 -36.58
C GLY A 352 27.64 -2.79 -36.31
N LYS A 353 27.29 -3.42 -35.18
CA LYS A 353 27.71 -4.79 -34.82
C LYS A 353 26.71 -5.82 -35.36
N SER A 354 27.23 -6.94 -35.85
CA SER A 354 26.44 -8.09 -36.28
C SER A 354 26.47 -9.22 -35.25
N VAL A 355 25.35 -9.90 -35.03
CA VAL A 355 25.23 -11.05 -34.13
C VAL A 355 24.55 -12.21 -34.84
N ALA A 356 25.14 -13.40 -34.76
CA ALA A 356 24.52 -14.64 -35.19
C ALA A 356 23.88 -15.34 -33.98
N VAL A 357 22.60 -15.69 -34.08
CA VAL A 357 21.87 -16.49 -33.09
C VAL A 357 21.61 -17.87 -33.68
N ILE A 358 22.04 -18.91 -32.99
CA ILE A 358 21.87 -20.30 -33.44
C ILE A 358 20.65 -20.90 -32.73
N GLY A 359 19.64 -21.28 -33.52
CA GLY A 359 18.35 -21.81 -33.09
C GLY A 359 17.27 -20.73 -32.99
N SER A 360 16.08 -21.03 -33.49
CA SER A 360 14.89 -20.16 -33.45
C SER A 360 13.84 -20.62 -32.43
N GLY A 361 14.29 -21.36 -31.40
CA GLY A 361 13.44 -21.66 -30.24
C GLY A 361 13.18 -20.42 -29.37
N PRO A 362 12.45 -20.57 -28.24
CA PRO A 362 12.08 -19.46 -27.36
C PRO A 362 13.27 -18.58 -26.94
N ALA A 363 14.39 -19.21 -26.56
CA ALA A 363 15.60 -18.50 -26.14
C ALA A 363 16.24 -17.73 -27.29
N GLY A 364 16.35 -18.34 -28.48
CA GLY A 364 16.94 -17.70 -29.65
C GLY A 364 16.13 -16.52 -30.17
N LEU A 365 14.80 -16.69 -30.28
CA LEU A 365 13.90 -15.59 -30.67
C LEU A 365 13.93 -14.45 -29.65
N THR A 366 14.00 -14.78 -28.35
CA THR A 366 14.10 -13.77 -27.30
C THR A 366 15.42 -13.00 -27.36
N ALA A 367 16.54 -13.70 -27.54
CA ALA A 367 17.84 -13.08 -27.71
C ALA A 367 17.85 -12.18 -28.96
N ALA A 368 17.33 -12.66 -30.08
CA ALA A 368 17.27 -11.90 -31.31
C ALA A 368 16.45 -10.62 -31.16
N PHE A 369 15.27 -10.70 -30.53
CA PHE A 369 14.42 -9.54 -30.28
C PHE A 369 15.15 -8.45 -29.48
N TYR A 370 15.72 -8.78 -28.32
CA TYR A 370 16.39 -7.78 -27.48
C TYR A 370 17.68 -7.23 -28.11
N LEU A 371 18.46 -8.07 -28.78
CA LEU A 371 19.66 -7.61 -29.50
C LEU A 371 19.29 -6.65 -30.64
N SER A 372 18.19 -6.89 -31.35
CA SER A 372 17.65 -5.98 -32.36
C SER A 372 17.20 -4.65 -31.73
N LEU A 373 16.52 -4.67 -30.57
CA LEU A 373 16.15 -3.46 -29.83
C LEU A 373 17.38 -2.65 -29.34
N MET A 374 18.49 -3.33 -29.06
CA MET A 374 19.77 -2.70 -28.73
C MET A 374 20.52 -2.14 -29.96
N GLY A 375 19.96 -2.31 -31.17
CA GLY A 375 20.51 -1.76 -32.40
C GLY A 375 21.59 -2.61 -33.07
N HIS A 376 21.68 -3.90 -32.74
CA HIS A 376 22.54 -4.86 -33.44
C HIS A 376 21.87 -5.39 -34.71
N SER A 377 22.68 -5.77 -35.71
CA SER A 377 22.19 -6.52 -36.88
C SER A 377 22.19 -8.00 -36.54
N VAL A 378 21.01 -8.60 -36.35
CA VAL A 378 20.90 -9.98 -35.90
C VAL A 378 20.51 -10.91 -37.05
N THR A 379 21.14 -12.08 -37.15
CA THR A 379 20.73 -13.17 -38.05
C THR A 379 20.47 -14.42 -37.24
N VAL A 380 19.27 -14.99 -37.35
CA VAL A 380 18.88 -16.23 -36.68
C VAL A 380 19.02 -17.39 -37.65
N PHE A 381 19.76 -18.42 -37.25
CA PHE A 381 19.94 -19.65 -38.02
C PHE A 381 19.10 -20.77 -37.40
N GLU A 382 18.29 -21.46 -38.20
CA GLU A 382 17.46 -22.58 -37.76
C GLU A 382 17.77 -23.82 -38.62
N SER A 383 17.86 -24.98 -37.99
CA SER A 383 18.10 -26.25 -38.70
C SER A 383 16.82 -26.88 -39.22
N LEU A 384 15.68 -26.57 -38.61
CA LEU A 384 14.36 -26.98 -39.06
C LEU A 384 13.90 -26.20 -40.32
N PRO A 385 12.97 -26.75 -41.12
CA PRO A 385 12.45 -26.07 -42.31
C PRO A 385 11.76 -24.73 -42.04
N GLU A 386 11.24 -24.53 -40.83
CA GLU A 386 10.54 -23.32 -40.43
C GLU A 386 10.99 -22.86 -39.04
N PRO A 387 11.02 -21.54 -38.78
CA PRO A 387 11.43 -21.00 -37.49
C PRO A 387 10.41 -21.27 -36.38
N GLY A 388 10.87 -21.30 -35.12
CA GLY A 388 10.07 -21.53 -33.92
C GLY A 388 10.59 -22.66 -33.04
N GLY A 389 11.54 -23.47 -33.52
CA GLY A 389 12.17 -24.55 -32.77
C GLY A 389 11.14 -25.45 -32.06
N MET A 390 11.34 -25.67 -30.76
CA MET A 390 10.44 -26.49 -29.93
C MET A 390 9.02 -25.92 -29.79
N LEU A 391 8.79 -24.62 -29.98
CA LEU A 391 7.42 -24.07 -30.01
C LEU A 391 6.65 -24.62 -31.21
N ARG A 392 7.33 -24.77 -32.36
CA ARG A 392 6.74 -25.35 -33.57
C ARG A 392 6.63 -26.86 -33.45
N VAL A 393 7.71 -27.57 -33.18
CA VAL A 393 7.66 -29.05 -33.28
C VAL A 393 7.15 -29.76 -32.04
N GLY A 394 7.26 -29.13 -30.86
CA GLY A 394 6.93 -29.76 -29.58
C GLY A 394 5.52 -29.50 -29.06
N ILE A 395 4.82 -28.47 -29.58
CA ILE A 395 3.50 -28.07 -29.08
C ILE A 395 2.44 -28.37 -30.16
N PRO A 396 1.39 -29.14 -29.84
CA PRO A 396 0.29 -29.42 -30.77
C PRO A 396 -0.45 -28.15 -31.20
N ASP A 397 -0.93 -28.14 -32.45
CA ASP A 397 -1.57 -26.98 -33.08
C ASP A 397 -2.82 -26.48 -32.33
N TYR A 398 -3.63 -27.40 -31.77
CA TYR A 398 -4.80 -27.01 -30.97
C TYR A 398 -4.43 -26.26 -29.68
N ARG A 399 -3.19 -26.39 -29.19
CA ARG A 399 -2.68 -25.67 -28.01
C ARG A 399 -1.92 -24.40 -28.42
N LEU A 400 -1.18 -24.44 -29.52
CA LEU A 400 -0.50 -23.29 -30.11
C LEU A 400 -0.71 -23.29 -31.63
N PRO A 401 -1.70 -22.53 -32.13
CA PRO A 401 -1.98 -22.44 -33.55
C PRO A 401 -0.75 -21.93 -34.32
N ARG A 402 -0.39 -22.56 -35.45
CA ARG A 402 0.78 -22.15 -36.25
C ARG A 402 0.74 -20.68 -36.66
N GLU A 403 -0.44 -20.21 -37.05
CA GLU A 403 -0.66 -18.82 -37.45
C GLU A 403 -0.29 -17.80 -36.35
N VAL A 404 -0.47 -18.14 -35.07
CA VAL A 404 -0.11 -17.30 -33.92
C VAL A 404 1.41 -17.20 -33.84
N LEU A 405 2.09 -18.35 -33.85
CA LEU A 405 3.54 -18.42 -33.79
C LEU A 405 4.19 -17.70 -34.99
N ASP A 406 3.63 -17.89 -36.18
CA ASP A 406 4.12 -17.24 -37.39
C ASP A 406 3.98 -15.71 -37.33
N ARG A 407 2.90 -15.18 -36.75
CA ARG A 407 2.75 -13.72 -36.54
C ARG A 407 3.83 -13.18 -35.62
N GLU A 408 4.07 -13.82 -34.49
CA GLU A 408 5.07 -13.34 -33.53
C GLU A 408 6.50 -13.44 -34.07
N ILE A 409 6.83 -14.50 -34.81
CA ILE A 409 8.13 -14.63 -35.48
C ILE A 409 8.31 -13.52 -36.52
N ARG A 410 7.29 -13.23 -37.32
CA ARG A 410 7.33 -12.14 -38.31
C ARG A 410 7.54 -10.75 -37.70
N LEU A 411 7.13 -10.54 -36.45
CA LEU A 411 7.39 -9.26 -35.73
C LEU A 411 8.85 -9.13 -35.27
N ILE A 412 9.57 -10.25 -35.14
CA ILE A 412 10.98 -10.29 -34.71
C ILE A 412 11.92 -10.23 -35.92
N GLN A 413 11.46 -10.69 -37.09
CA GLN A 413 12.14 -10.59 -38.39
C GLN A 413 12.09 -9.17 -38.94
#